data_AF-A0A7Y3NGU8-F1
#
_entry.id   AF-A0A7Y3NGU8-F1
#
_cell.length_a   1.000
_cell.length_b   1.000
_cell.length_c   1.000
_cell.angle_alpha   90.00
_cell.angle_beta   90.00
_cell.angle_gamma   90.00
#
_symmetry.space_group_name_H-M   'P 1'
#
loop_
_entity.id
_entity.type
_entity.pdbx_description
1 polymer ?
#
loop_
_entity_poly.entity_id
_entity_poly.type
_entity_poly.pdbx_seq_one_letter_code
_entity_poly.pdbx_strand_id
1 'polypeptide(L)'
;FQRYVAHLPAGGEIVVFDRSWYNRAGVERVMGFCTEEEYQEFARSVSEFERMLVRSGILILKYWLSVSDEEQEKRFQERLDDPAKRWKLSPMDLGARTRWVDYSKAKDAMLTFSHIPEAPWYEVPSDLKRAAHLNVLHHFLSQVAYKDLTPEPLKLPKRQAAKDYVRPPLSSLNFIPQLWPKAEELVSVTPEVVKPDKKKKKK
;
A
#
# COMPACT_ATOMS: atom_id res chain seq x y z
N PHE A 1 7.75 -1.81 24.26
CA PHE A 1 8.72 -2.05 23.16
C PHE A 1 9.10 -3.52 22.98
N GLN A 2 9.29 -4.32 24.05
CA GLN A 2 9.78 -5.71 23.99
C GLN A 2 9.26 -6.58 22.84
N ARG A 3 7.93 -6.68 22.65
CA ARG A 3 7.36 -7.51 21.56
C ARG A 3 7.74 -7.05 20.16
N TYR A 4 8.00 -5.76 19.96
CA TYR A 4 8.37 -5.20 18.66
C TYR A 4 9.86 -5.38 18.38
N VAL A 5 10.69 -5.33 19.42
CA VAL A 5 12.15 -5.52 19.33
C VAL A 5 12.49 -6.88 18.71
N ALA A 6 11.71 -7.91 19.03
CA ALA A 6 11.87 -9.26 18.46
C ALA A 6 11.68 -9.33 16.93
N HIS A 7 11.10 -8.28 16.32
CA HIS A 7 10.86 -8.19 14.88
C HIS A 7 11.73 -7.13 14.20
N LEU A 8 12.75 -6.60 14.87
CA LEU A 8 13.66 -5.65 14.22
C LEU A 8 14.48 -6.34 13.12
N PRO A 9 14.83 -5.62 12.04
CA PRO A 9 15.61 -6.19 10.95
C PRO A 9 17.03 -6.52 11.40
N ALA A 10 17.56 -7.64 10.91
CA ALA A 10 18.98 -7.90 10.84
C ALA A 10 19.61 -7.19 9.61
N GLY A 11 20.93 -7.24 9.49
CA GLY A 11 21.64 -6.66 8.35
C GLY A 11 21.17 -7.24 7.01
N GLY A 12 20.68 -6.38 6.11
CA GLY A 12 20.17 -6.75 4.78
C GLY A 12 18.67 -7.07 4.73
N GLU A 13 17.98 -7.03 5.87
CA GLU A 13 16.53 -7.25 5.93
C GLU A 13 15.75 -5.94 5.81
N ILE A 14 14.57 -6.03 5.21
CA ILE A 14 13.58 -4.95 5.21
C ILE A 14 12.37 -5.46 5.99
N VAL A 15 12.04 -4.80 7.09
CA VAL A 15 10.86 -5.10 7.90
C VAL A 15 9.85 -3.97 7.76
N VAL A 16 8.61 -4.34 7.44
CA VAL A 16 7.49 -3.40 7.34
C VAL A 16 6.52 -3.64 8.50
N PHE A 17 6.32 -2.61 9.30
CA PHE A 17 5.37 -2.60 10.40
C PHE A 17 3.99 -2.10 9.93
N ASP A 18 3.04 -3.01 9.68
CA ASP A 18 1.62 -2.64 9.55
C ASP A 18 1.06 -2.34 10.94
N ARG A 19 1.11 -1.04 11.27
CA ARG A 19 1.13 -0.51 12.65
C ARG A 19 2.38 -0.92 13.42
N SER A 20 2.66 -0.18 14.50
CA SER A 20 3.92 -0.31 15.25
C SER A 20 3.71 -0.03 16.74
N TRP A 21 4.78 0.25 17.47
CA TRP A 21 4.73 0.70 18.87
C TRP A 21 3.90 1.97 19.06
N TYR A 22 3.65 2.74 18.00
CA TYR A 22 2.78 3.92 18.02
C TYR A 22 1.29 3.63 18.25
N ASN A 23 0.86 2.36 18.33
CA ASN A 23 -0.47 2.02 18.83
C ASN A 23 -0.77 2.69 20.18
N ARG A 24 0.25 2.80 21.04
CA ARG A 24 0.13 3.47 22.34
C ARG A 24 -0.16 4.96 22.25
N ALA A 25 0.39 5.65 21.25
CA ALA A 25 0.14 7.07 21.04
C ALA A 25 -1.17 7.38 20.31
N GLY A 26 -1.77 6.40 19.63
CA GLY A 26 -3.01 6.58 18.87
C GLY A 26 -4.18 5.85 19.52
N VAL A 27 -4.41 4.61 19.09
CA VAL A 27 -5.60 3.82 19.45
C VAL A 27 -5.68 3.57 20.95
N GLU A 28 -4.59 3.17 21.61
CA GLU A 28 -4.65 2.87 23.05
C GLU A 28 -4.98 4.13 23.87
N ARG A 29 -4.41 5.29 23.47
CA ARG A 29 -4.70 6.58 24.09
C ARG A 29 -6.16 6.99 23.92
N VAL A 30 -6.67 6.97 22.69
CA VAL A 30 -8.03 7.44 22.38
C VAL A 30 -9.10 6.48 22.90
N MET A 31 -8.84 5.17 22.91
CA MET A 31 -9.79 4.15 23.35
C MET A 31 -9.67 3.81 24.84
N GLY A 32 -8.65 4.31 25.54
CA GLY A 32 -8.43 4.07 26.96
C GLY A 32 -7.88 2.68 27.27
N PHE A 33 -7.08 2.10 26.36
CA PHE A 33 -6.40 0.81 26.58
C PHE A 33 -5.07 0.92 27.31
N CYS A 34 -4.57 2.14 27.53
CA CYS A 34 -3.41 2.42 28.36
C CYS A 34 -3.74 3.51 29.39
N THR A 35 -3.01 3.52 30.51
CA THR A 35 -3.14 4.62 31.48
C THR A 35 -2.42 5.89 30.99
N GLU A 36 -2.67 7.03 31.66
CA GLU A 36 -1.93 8.26 31.37
C GLU A 36 -0.43 8.07 31.60
N GLU A 37 -0.06 7.39 32.68
CA GLU A 37 1.33 7.14 33.06
C GLU A 37 2.04 6.32 31.98
N GLU A 38 1.38 5.27 31.46
CA GLU A 38 1.92 4.46 30.37
C GLU A 38 2.11 5.24 29.07
N TYR A 39 1.18 6.15 28.75
CA TYR A 39 1.26 7.01 27.59
C TYR A 39 2.41 8.02 27.72
N GLN A 40 2.53 8.68 28.87
CA GLN A 40 3.61 9.63 29.13
C GLN A 40 4.99 8.95 29.12
N GLU A 41 5.08 7.75 29.69
CA GLU A 41 6.31 6.96 29.66
C GLU A 41 6.69 6.56 28.23
N PHE A 42 5.72 6.16 27.41
CA PHE A 42 5.93 5.92 25.99
C PHE A 42 6.41 7.17 25.25
N ALA A 43 5.77 8.31 25.49
CA ALA A 43 6.10 9.57 24.84
C ALA A 43 7.54 10.03 25.12
N ARG A 44 8.04 9.79 26.34
CA ARG A 44 9.44 10.07 26.70
C ARG A 44 10.41 9.06 26.09
N SER A 45 10.03 7.77 26.11
CA SER A 45 10.94 6.68 25.73
C SER A 45 11.09 6.48 24.22
N VAL A 46 10.06 6.79 23.41
CA VAL A 46 10.07 6.42 21.99
C VAL A 46 11.19 7.08 21.19
N SER A 47 11.46 8.37 21.44
CA SER A 47 12.47 9.12 20.70
C SER A 47 13.88 8.63 21.04
N GLU A 48 14.14 8.28 22.30
CA GLU A 48 15.42 7.67 22.72
C GLU A 48 15.60 6.27 22.16
N PHE A 49 14.52 5.48 22.13
CA PHE A 49 14.53 4.14 21.53
C PHE A 49 14.86 4.22 20.03
N GLU A 50 14.22 5.12 19.29
CA GLU A 50 14.48 5.30 17.86
C GLU A 50 15.90 5.82 17.60
N ARG A 51 16.40 6.76 18.40
CA ARG A 51 17.80 7.21 18.34
C ARG A 51 18.78 6.06 18.53
N MET A 52 18.51 5.17 19.48
CA MET A 52 19.35 4.00 19.71
C MET A 52 19.41 3.08 18.48
N LEU A 53 18.27 2.84 17.82
CA LEU A 53 18.19 2.03 16.61
C LEU A 53 18.93 2.68 15.43
N VAL A 54 18.73 3.99 15.22
CA VAL A 54 19.42 4.74 14.15
C VAL A 54 20.93 4.75 14.38
N ARG A 55 21.40 4.95 15.62
CA ARG A 55 22.83 4.83 15.97
C ARG A 55 23.40 3.44 15.73
N SER A 56 22.55 2.41 15.76
CA SER A 56 22.94 1.02 15.46
C SER A 56 22.94 0.71 13.95
N GLY A 57 22.70 1.71 13.11
CA GLY A 57 22.71 1.59 11.64
C GLY A 57 21.37 1.20 11.02
N ILE A 58 20.28 1.17 11.78
CA ILE A 58 18.95 0.88 11.26
C ILE A 58 18.33 2.16 10.68
N LEU A 59 17.97 2.12 9.39
CA LEU A 59 17.18 3.18 8.78
C LEU A 59 15.72 3.07 9.22
N ILE A 60 15.21 4.10 9.88
CA ILE A 60 13.80 4.17 10.32
C ILE A 60 13.05 5.16 9.43
N LEU A 61 12.04 4.67 8.72
CA LEU A 61 11.13 5.49 7.92
C LEU A 61 9.72 5.40 8.49
N LYS A 62 9.16 6.52 8.93
CA LYS A 62 7.83 6.60 9.54
C LYS A 62 6.87 7.35 8.62
N TYR A 63 5.79 6.69 8.22
CA TYR A 63 4.79 7.25 7.33
C TYR A 63 3.44 7.38 8.03
N TRP A 64 2.87 8.59 8.00
CA TRP A 64 1.50 8.84 8.40
C TRP A 64 0.62 9.01 7.17
N LEU A 65 -0.23 8.02 6.90
CA LEU A 65 -1.20 8.09 5.80
C LEU A 65 -2.39 8.95 6.22
N SER A 66 -2.43 10.19 5.72
CA SER A 66 -3.48 11.16 6.02
C SER A 66 -4.64 10.97 5.04
N VAL A 67 -5.86 10.81 5.53
CA VAL A 67 -7.08 10.70 4.72
C VAL A 67 -8.01 11.82 5.15
N SER A 68 -8.65 12.51 4.20
CA SER A 68 -9.69 13.48 4.52
C SER A 68 -10.91 12.81 5.15
N ASP A 69 -11.63 13.54 6.00
CA ASP A 69 -12.84 13.04 6.67
C ASP A 69 -13.89 12.55 5.65
N GLU A 70 -14.08 13.31 4.57
CA GLU A 70 -14.99 12.97 3.46
C GLU A 70 -14.62 11.63 2.79
N GLU A 71 -13.34 11.43 2.47
CA GLU A 71 -12.87 10.20 1.83
C GLU A 71 -12.83 9.03 2.84
N GLN A 72 -12.59 9.30 4.12
CA GLN A 72 -12.68 8.29 5.18
C GLN A 72 -14.12 7.77 5.30
N GLU A 73 -15.11 8.67 5.37
CA GLU A 73 -16.53 8.34 5.42
C GLU A 73 -16.96 7.52 4.19
N LYS A 74 -16.59 7.99 3.00
CA LYS A 74 -16.87 7.27 1.75
C LYS A 74 -16.31 5.85 1.77
N ARG A 75 -15.08 5.66 2.24
CA ARG A 75 -14.46 4.32 2.38
C ARG A 75 -15.18 3.45 3.39
N PHE A 76 -15.72 4.02 4.46
CA PHE A 76 -16.53 3.28 5.43
C PHE A 76 -17.83 2.80 4.80
N GLN A 77 -18.54 3.66 4.08
CA GLN A 77 -19.76 3.29 3.36
C GLN A 77 -19.50 2.21 2.31
N GLU A 78 -18.47 2.37 1.47
CA GLU A 78 -18.07 1.34 0.49
C GLU A 78 -17.75 -0.02 1.12
N ARG A 79 -17.22 -0.06 2.36
CA ARG A 79 -16.94 -1.31 3.08
C ARG A 79 -18.17 -1.94 3.70
N LEU A 80 -19.18 -1.14 4.05
CA LEU A 80 -20.47 -1.62 4.54
C LEU A 80 -21.29 -2.24 3.39
N ASP A 81 -21.25 -1.59 2.22
CA ASP A 81 -22.00 -2.01 1.04
C ASP A 81 -21.39 -3.21 0.31
N ASP A 82 -20.07 -3.40 0.41
CA ASP A 82 -19.34 -4.50 -0.23
C ASP A 82 -19.13 -5.70 0.71
N PRO A 83 -19.84 -6.84 0.51
CA PRO A 83 -19.70 -8.02 1.35
C PRO A 83 -18.27 -8.58 1.41
N ALA A 84 -17.47 -8.41 0.34
CA ALA A 84 -16.10 -8.90 0.27
C ALA A 84 -15.13 -8.07 1.14
N LYS A 85 -15.51 -6.85 1.51
CA LYS A 85 -14.70 -5.94 2.34
C LYS A 85 -15.21 -5.80 3.77
N ARG A 86 -16.40 -6.31 4.07
CA ARG A 86 -17.06 -6.18 5.38
C ARG A 86 -16.24 -6.73 6.54
N TRP A 87 -15.45 -7.77 6.33
CA TRP A 87 -14.55 -8.34 7.35
C TRP A 87 -13.50 -7.36 7.87
N LYS A 88 -13.21 -6.28 7.13
CA LYS A 88 -12.27 -5.22 7.53
C LYS A 88 -12.86 -4.19 8.50
N LEU A 89 -14.16 -4.30 8.80
CA LEU A 89 -14.83 -3.41 9.75
C LEU A 89 -14.93 -4.10 11.10
N SER A 90 -14.31 -3.50 12.10
CA SER A 90 -14.46 -3.90 13.49
C SER A 90 -15.37 -2.91 14.24
N PRO A 91 -15.98 -3.33 15.37
CA PRO A 91 -16.66 -2.40 16.28
C PRO A 91 -15.76 -1.24 16.73
N MET A 92 -14.45 -1.48 16.80
CA MET A 92 -13.45 -0.46 17.14
C MET A 92 -13.37 0.64 16.09
N ASP A 93 -13.48 0.29 14.80
CA ASP A 93 -13.44 1.28 13.71
C ASP A 93 -14.67 2.20 13.71
N LEU A 94 -15.83 1.68 14.13
CA LEU A 94 -17.04 2.49 14.32
C LEU A 94 -16.88 3.48 15.48
N GLY A 95 -16.26 3.05 16.59
CA GLY A 95 -15.91 3.93 17.70
C GLY A 95 -14.83 4.94 17.35
N ALA A 96 -13.92 4.60 16.44
CA ALA A 96 -12.88 5.52 15.99
C ALA A 96 -13.45 6.66 15.13
N ARG A 97 -14.47 6.38 14.32
CA ARG A 97 -15.18 7.39 13.52
C ARG A 97 -15.78 8.51 14.38
N THR A 98 -16.44 8.16 15.49
CA THR A 98 -17.06 9.18 16.36
C THR A 98 -16.02 10.00 17.13
N ARG A 99 -14.78 9.49 17.27
CA ARG A 99 -13.66 10.12 17.99
C ARG A 99 -12.62 10.74 17.05
N TRP A 100 -13.00 11.12 15.83
CA TRP A 100 -12.09 11.71 14.84
C TRP A 100 -11.22 12.85 15.38
N VAL A 101 -11.82 13.76 16.16
CA VAL A 101 -11.12 14.90 16.77
C VAL A 101 -10.08 14.43 17.80
N ASP A 102 -10.40 13.39 18.58
CA ASP A 102 -9.48 12.86 19.58
C ASP A 102 -8.29 12.15 18.92
N TYR A 103 -8.54 11.45 17.80
CA TYR A 103 -7.46 10.89 16.97
C TYR A 103 -6.58 11.98 16.35
N SER A 104 -7.18 13.08 15.88
CA SER A 104 -6.43 14.22 15.37
C SER A 104 -5.52 14.84 16.45
N LYS A 105 -6.04 15.07 17.66
CA LYS A 105 -5.25 15.55 18.79
C LYS A 105 -4.13 14.59 19.19
N ALA A 106 -4.42 13.28 19.19
CA ALA A 106 -3.45 12.25 19.50
C ALA A 106 -2.32 12.20 18.46
N LYS A 107 -2.65 12.35 17.17
CA LYS A 107 -1.67 12.50 16.07
C LYS A 107 -0.77 13.70 16.31
N ASP A 108 -1.34 14.88 16.55
CA ASP A 108 -0.56 16.12 16.72
C ASP A 108 0.39 16.03 17.91
N ALA A 109 -0.08 15.48 19.03
CA ALA A 109 0.75 15.20 20.20
C ALA A 109 1.88 14.21 19.87
N MET A 110 1.55 13.09 19.19
CA MET A 110 2.52 12.08 18.76
C MET A 110 3.63 12.67 17.89
N LEU A 111 3.26 13.47 16.90
CA LEU A 111 4.22 14.12 16.01
C LEU A 111 5.13 15.08 16.79
N THR A 112 4.57 15.81 17.76
CA THR A 112 5.33 16.77 18.56
C THR A 112 6.50 16.14 19.32
N PHE A 113 6.29 15.01 20.01
CA PHE A 113 7.35 14.40 20.81
C PHE A 113 8.24 13.42 20.03
N SER A 114 7.77 12.89 18.90
CA SER A 114 8.47 11.81 18.17
C SER A 114 8.94 12.16 16.76
N HIS A 115 8.75 13.40 16.30
CA HIS A 115 9.38 13.89 15.09
C HIS A 115 10.79 14.41 15.41
N ILE A 116 11.80 13.57 15.16
CA ILE A 116 13.21 13.89 15.39
C ILE A 116 13.99 13.88 14.07
N PRO A 117 15.08 14.66 13.93
CA PRO A 117 15.87 14.69 12.69
C PRO A 117 16.41 13.32 12.26
N GLU A 118 16.72 12.44 13.22
CA GLU A 118 17.28 11.11 12.96
C GLU A 118 16.22 10.09 12.50
N ALA A 119 14.95 10.32 12.85
CA ALA A 119 13.80 9.48 12.54
C ALA A 119 12.57 10.37 12.31
N PRO A 120 12.49 11.08 11.17
CA PRO A 120 11.41 12.01 10.91
C PRO A 120 10.10 11.27 10.59
N TRP A 121 8.99 11.99 10.76
CA TRP A 121 7.68 11.59 10.27
C TRP A 121 7.41 12.19 8.90
N TYR A 122 6.90 11.38 7.99
CA TYR A 122 6.45 11.80 6.66
C TYR A 122 4.93 11.70 6.56
N GLU A 123 4.27 12.83 6.32
CA GLU A 123 2.84 12.84 6.03
C GLU A 123 2.60 12.51 4.56
N VAL A 124 1.69 11.57 4.31
CA VAL A 124 1.35 11.08 2.98
C VAL A 124 -0.13 11.32 2.74
N PRO A 125 -0.50 12.28 1.89
CA PRO A 125 -1.87 12.44 1.43
C PRO A 125 -2.34 11.16 0.74
N SER A 126 -3.36 10.51 1.29
CA SER A 126 -3.75 9.15 0.92
C SER A 126 -5.19 9.03 0.43
N ASP A 127 -5.82 10.15 0.06
CA ASP A 127 -7.16 10.18 -0.54
C ASP A 127 -7.21 9.39 -1.84
N LEU A 128 -6.21 9.57 -2.72
CA LEU A 128 -6.02 8.75 -3.91
C LEU A 128 -5.01 7.63 -3.63
N LYS A 129 -5.51 6.43 -3.28
CA LYS A 129 -4.68 5.27 -2.88
C LYS A 129 -3.53 4.96 -3.84
N ARG A 130 -3.79 4.94 -5.15
CA ARG A 130 -2.76 4.62 -6.15
C ARG A 130 -1.63 5.64 -6.15
N ALA A 131 -1.93 6.93 -6.06
CA ALA A 131 -0.91 7.98 -5.99
C ALA A 131 -0.15 7.89 -4.67
N ALA A 132 -0.83 7.66 -3.55
CA ALA A 132 -0.20 7.48 -2.26
C ALA A 132 0.82 6.33 -2.27
N HIS A 133 0.46 5.18 -2.85
CA HIS A 133 1.38 4.04 -2.97
C HIS A 133 2.61 4.38 -3.80
N LEU A 134 2.43 5.03 -4.96
CA LEU A 134 3.55 5.42 -5.83
C LEU A 134 4.44 6.46 -5.15
N ASN A 135 3.87 7.42 -4.44
CA ASN A 135 4.63 8.44 -3.71
C ASN A 135 5.43 7.84 -2.55
N VAL A 136 4.84 6.92 -1.79
CA VAL A 136 5.54 6.22 -0.70
C VAL A 136 6.69 5.39 -1.26
N LEU A 137 6.46 4.63 -2.33
CA LEU A 137 7.52 3.84 -2.97
C LEU A 137 8.64 4.73 -3.53
N HIS A 138 8.29 5.83 -4.19
CA HIS A 138 9.26 6.78 -4.71
C HIS A 138 10.10 7.40 -3.58
N HIS A 139 9.46 7.84 -2.50
CA HIS A 139 10.15 8.36 -1.32
C HIS A 139 11.02 7.30 -0.66
N PHE A 140 10.51 6.09 -0.46
CA PHE A 140 11.28 4.98 0.10
C PHE A 140 12.56 4.72 -0.69
N LEU A 141 12.45 4.65 -2.02
CA LEU A 141 13.59 4.47 -2.92
C LEU A 141 14.57 5.64 -2.87
N SER A 142 14.12 6.87 -2.63
CA SER A 142 15.03 8.02 -2.49
C SER A 142 15.79 8.06 -1.16
N GLN A 143 15.30 7.36 -0.12
CA GLN A 143 15.96 7.27 1.18
C GLN A 143 17.04 6.17 1.23
N VAL A 144 17.06 5.26 0.26
CA VAL A 144 17.99 4.13 0.24
C VAL A 144 18.92 4.27 -0.98
N ALA A 145 20.23 4.23 -0.75
CA ALA A 145 21.18 4.15 -1.85
C ALA A 145 21.08 2.76 -2.51
N TYR A 146 20.52 2.70 -3.71
CA TYR A 146 20.42 1.46 -4.48
C TYR A 146 21.05 1.61 -5.86
N LYS A 147 21.47 0.49 -6.44
CA LYS A 147 21.90 0.42 -7.83
C LYS A 147 20.76 -0.13 -8.67
N ASP A 148 20.40 0.57 -9.74
CA ASP A 148 19.44 0.05 -10.70
C ASP A 148 20.08 -1.12 -11.47
N LEU A 149 19.48 -2.30 -11.34
CA LEU A 149 19.88 -3.52 -12.03
C LEU A 149 18.93 -3.85 -13.19
N THR A 150 17.98 -2.96 -13.48
CA THR A 150 17.03 -3.15 -14.58
C THR A 150 17.82 -3.21 -15.89
N PRO A 151 17.75 -4.34 -16.64
CA PRO A 151 18.42 -4.43 -17.91
C PRO A 151 17.80 -3.43 -18.89
N GLU A 152 18.61 -2.88 -19.80
CA GLU A 152 18.08 -1.98 -20.80
C GLU A 152 16.95 -2.63 -21.60
N PRO A 153 15.92 -1.85 -22.01
CA PRO A 153 14.84 -2.37 -22.82
C PRO A 153 15.39 -3.04 -24.08
N LEU A 154 15.15 -4.34 -24.21
CA LEU A 154 15.57 -5.09 -25.40
C LEU A 154 14.82 -4.54 -26.61
N LYS A 155 15.55 -3.87 -27.51
CA LYS A 155 15.01 -3.46 -28.81
C LYS A 155 14.95 -4.69 -29.70
N LEU A 156 13.74 -5.15 -30.02
CA LEU A 156 13.56 -6.18 -31.03
C LEU A 156 14.10 -5.65 -32.36
N PRO A 157 15.11 -6.32 -32.97
CA PRO A 157 15.58 -5.91 -34.28
C PRO A 157 14.44 -6.05 -35.30
N LYS A 158 14.45 -5.21 -36.33
CA LYS A 158 13.50 -5.36 -37.44
C LYS A 158 13.68 -6.76 -38.02
N ARG A 159 12.59 -7.49 -38.22
CA ARG A 159 12.60 -8.79 -38.90
C ARG A 159 13.23 -8.61 -40.28
N GLN A 160 14.02 -9.60 -40.71
CA GLN A 160 14.54 -9.64 -42.07
C GLN A 160 13.37 -9.58 -43.06
N ALA A 161 13.45 -8.69 -44.05
CA ALA A 161 12.49 -8.68 -45.14
C ALA A 161 12.63 -9.98 -45.93
N ALA A 162 11.52 -10.66 -46.22
CA ALA A 162 11.49 -11.79 -47.12
C ALA A 162 11.78 -11.28 -48.55
N LYS A 163 13.06 -11.13 -48.90
CA LYS A 163 13.47 -10.72 -50.26
C LYS A 163 13.25 -11.85 -51.25
N ASP A 164 13.77 -13.03 -50.92
CA ASP A 164 13.81 -14.18 -51.84
C ASP A 164 13.18 -15.44 -51.24
N TYR A 165 12.56 -15.33 -50.06
CA TYR A 165 11.91 -16.46 -49.40
C TYR A 165 10.41 -16.49 -49.69
N VAL A 166 10.00 -17.43 -50.55
CA VAL A 166 8.60 -17.81 -50.72
C VAL A 166 8.34 -19.03 -49.84
N ARG A 167 7.46 -18.88 -48.86
CA ARG A 167 7.03 -20.02 -48.04
C ARG A 167 6.38 -21.07 -48.95
N PRO A 168 6.75 -22.37 -48.84
CA PRO A 168 6.06 -23.43 -49.56
C PRO A 168 4.53 -23.37 -49.32
N PRO A 169 3.72 -23.75 -50.32
CA PRO A 169 2.27 -23.68 -50.18
C PRO A 169 1.82 -24.57 -49.02
N LEU A 170 0.89 -24.07 -48.21
CA LEU A 170 0.38 -24.80 -47.04
C LEU A 170 -0.18 -26.18 -47.43
N SER A 171 -0.68 -26.34 -48.67
CA SER A 171 -1.14 -27.62 -49.22
C SER A 171 -0.07 -28.72 -49.29
N SER A 172 1.22 -28.36 -49.24
CA SER A 172 2.33 -29.32 -49.20
C SER A 172 2.63 -29.86 -47.80
N LEU A 173 1.96 -29.33 -46.77
CA LEU A 173 2.19 -29.69 -45.36
C LEU A 173 1.04 -30.55 -44.82
N ASN A 174 1.40 -31.58 -44.04
CA ASN A 174 0.43 -32.34 -43.27
C ASN A 174 0.16 -31.62 -41.94
N PHE A 175 -1.05 -31.10 -41.76
CA PHE A 175 -1.47 -30.48 -40.50
C PHE A 175 -2.04 -31.53 -39.56
N ILE A 176 -1.75 -31.40 -38.27
CA ILE A 176 -2.42 -32.17 -37.22
C ILE A 176 -3.91 -31.75 -37.15
N PRO A 177 -4.83 -32.67 -36.77
CA PRO A 177 -6.23 -32.31 -36.57
C PRO A 177 -6.39 -31.19 -35.55
N GLN A 178 -7.14 -30.16 -35.90
CA GLN A 178 -7.44 -29.07 -34.99
C GLN A 178 -8.63 -29.44 -34.09
N LEU A 179 -8.35 -29.84 -32.85
CA LEU A 179 -9.35 -30.24 -31.86
C LEU A 179 -9.84 -29.08 -30.96
N TRP A 180 -9.11 -27.95 -30.93
CA TRP A 180 -9.41 -26.78 -30.12
C TRP A 180 -9.49 -25.51 -30.97
N PRO A 181 -10.25 -24.49 -30.51
CA PRO A 181 -10.50 -23.26 -31.28
C PRO A 181 -9.20 -22.54 -31.69
N LYS A 182 -9.26 -21.87 -32.84
CA LYS A 182 -8.13 -21.07 -33.33
C LYS A 182 -7.87 -19.89 -32.40
N ALA A 183 -6.65 -19.38 -32.42
CA ALA A 183 -6.30 -18.17 -31.69
C ALA A 183 -7.24 -17.00 -32.02
N GLU A 184 -7.75 -16.90 -33.26
CA GLU A 184 -8.71 -15.88 -33.66
C GLU A 184 -10.09 -16.03 -33.00
N GLU A 185 -10.49 -17.26 -32.65
CA GLU A 185 -11.78 -17.58 -32.01
C GLU A 185 -11.75 -17.36 -30.49
N LEU A 186 -10.56 -17.19 -29.90
CA LEU A 186 -10.38 -16.89 -28.47
C LEU A 186 -10.46 -15.39 -28.16
N VAL A 187 -10.22 -14.50 -29.14
CA VAL A 187 -10.19 -13.04 -28.92
C VAL A 187 -11.59 -12.42 -28.86
N SER A 188 -12.62 -13.09 -29.39
CA SER A 188 -14.02 -12.65 -29.31
C SER A 188 -14.65 -12.79 -27.92
N VAL A 189 -13.94 -13.42 -26.98
CA VAL A 189 -14.37 -13.57 -25.58
C VAL A 189 -13.55 -12.65 -24.68
N THR A 190 -13.51 -11.35 -25.00
CA THR A 190 -13.30 -10.36 -23.92
C THR A 190 -14.62 -10.25 -23.17
N PRO A 191 -14.68 -10.52 -21.85
CA PRO A 191 -15.91 -10.32 -21.11
C PRO A 191 -16.34 -8.86 -21.25
N GLU A 192 -17.57 -8.62 -21.69
CA GLU A 192 -18.19 -7.31 -21.62
C GLU A 192 -18.00 -6.80 -20.19
N VAL A 193 -17.24 -5.72 -20.05
CA VAL A 193 -17.19 -4.94 -18.82
C VAL A 193 -18.63 -4.46 -18.59
N VAL A 194 -19.35 -5.16 -17.71
CA VAL A 194 -20.70 -4.80 -17.28
C VAL A 194 -20.65 -3.37 -16.76
N LYS A 195 -21.12 -2.42 -17.59
CA LYS A 195 -21.32 -1.04 -17.17
C LYS A 195 -22.54 -1.01 -16.24
N PRO A 196 -22.46 -0.38 -15.07
CA PRO A 196 -23.59 -0.30 -14.16
C PRO A 196 -24.71 0.51 -14.81
N ASP A 197 -25.91 -0.05 -14.78
CA ASP A 197 -27.07 0.44 -15.50
C ASP A 197 -27.52 1.80 -14.95
N LYS A 198 -27.37 2.85 -15.77
CA LYS A 198 -27.85 4.20 -15.47
C LYS A 198 -29.33 4.29 -15.84
N LYS A 199 -30.20 4.16 -14.83
CA LYS A 199 -31.55 4.76 -14.67
C LYS A 199 -32.37 5.04 -15.94
N LYS A 200 -33.62 4.57 -15.97
CA LYS A 200 -34.85 5.36 -16.30
C LYS A 200 -36.10 4.50 -16.09
N LYS A 201 -36.99 4.86 -15.16
CA LYS A 201 -38.10 5.84 -15.27
C LYS A 201 -39.35 5.27 -15.98
N LYS A 202 -40.48 5.40 -15.25
CA LYS A 202 -41.90 5.47 -15.69
C LYS A 202 -42.62 4.14 -15.98
N LYS A 203 -43.48 3.74 -15.04
CA LYS A 203 -44.91 4.09 -15.06
C LYS A 203 -45.41 4.24 -13.63
#